data_AF-A0A920RHZ0-F1
#
_entry.id   AF-A0A920RHZ0-F1
#
_cell.length_a   1.000
_cell.length_b   1.000
_cell.length_c   1.000
_cell.angle_alpha   90.00
_cell.angle_beta   90.00
_cell.angle_gamma   90.00
#
_symmetry.space_group_name_H-M   'P 1'
#
loop_
_entity.id
_entity.type
_entity.pdbx_description
1 polymer ?
#
loop_
_entity_poly.entity_id
_entity_poly.type
_entity_poly.pdbx_seq_one_letter_code
_entity_poly.pdbx_strand_id
1 'polypeptide(L)'
;MIAKTRSLLDIAKSHKKKQPWVDAVCRSAVLKRLSGMKGSFRLVDAWGETMVGCHANGDAVLTVQIIKSRFYRQVLLQGALGAARSWMEGEWTCSDLTKLFQIFLKDIQMIDGLDSGVSRLAAFLARQSHVARANTRIGSRRNIHAHYDLGNEFFALFLDQTMTYSSAIFESKSDSLEDASLTKLDRLCRKLNLNKDNHILEIGCGWGSFAIHAARTYGCRVTAVTISEEQYQFARKRVNEAKLDQQVEILLCDYRDLSGEYDKIVSIEMIEAVGHQICPNSSLCVVD
;
A
#
# COMPACT_ATOMS: atom_id res chain seq x y z
N MET A 1 10.22 7.37 18.57
CA MET A 1 11.35 6.73 19.29
C MET A 1 12.29 6.13 18.27
N ILE A 2 13.39 6.83 17.98
CA ILE A 2 14.40 6.39 17.01
C ILE A 2 15.13 5.20 17.60
N ALA A 3 15.00 4.03 16.97
CA ALA A 3 15.75 2.84 17.34
C ALA A 3 17.25 3.14 17.21
N LYS A 4 17.96 3.18 18.34
CA LYS A 4 19.42 3.32 18.37
C LYS A 4 20.02 2.21 17.51
N THR A 5 20.66 2.59 16.41
CA THR A 5 21.51 1.73 15.60
C THR A 5 22.61 1.16 16.50
N ARG A 6 22.44 -0.06 16.98
CA ARG A 6 23.49 -0.74 17.75
C ARG A 6 24.66 -0.97 16.80
N SER A 7 25.86 -0.57 17.25
CA SER A 7 27.11 -0.84 16.54
C SER A 7 27.26 -2.34 16.26
N LEU A 8 27.82 -2.70 15.10
CA LEU A 8 28.17 -4.09 14.75
C LEU A 8 28.97 -4.78 15.86
N LEU A 9 29.79 -4.01 16.61
CA LEU A 9 30.61 -4.47 17.73
C LEU A 9 29.80 -4.85 18.99
N ASP A 10 28.67 -4.22 19.25
CA ASP A 10 27.83 -4.53 20.42
C ASP A 10 27.03 -5.82 20.22
N ILE A 11 26.82 -6.19 18.96
CA ILE A 11 26.08 -7.39 18.57
C ILE A 11 27.00 -8.60 18.52
N ALA A 12 28.25 -8.45 18.07
CA ALA A 12 29.29 -9.48 18.24
C ALA A 12 29.48 -9.87 19.72
N LYS A 13 29.27 -8.94 20.66
CA LYS A 13 29.30 -9.23 22.11
C LYS A 13 28.04 -9.97 22.62
N SER A 14 26.92 -9.89 21.90
CA SER A 14 25.70 -10.68 22.15
C SER A 14 25.82 -12.14 21.66
N HIS A 15 26.87 -12.49 20.91
CA HIS A 15 27.08 -13.82 20.28
C HIS A 15 27.47 -14.96 21.24
N LYS A 16 27.28 -14.83 22.56
CA LYS A 16 27.61 -15.90 23.52
C LYS A 16 26.50 -16.91 23.79
N LYS A 17 25.27 -16.72 23.28
CA LYS A 17 24.20 -17.72 23.41
C LYS A 17 24.16 -18.64 22.20
N LYS A 18 24.27 -19.96 22.46
CA LYS A 18 24.02 -21.00 21.45
C LYS A 18 22.65 -20.80 20.83
N GLN A 19 22.61 -20.66 19.51
CA GLN A 19 21.34 -20.58 18.78
C GLN A 19 20.66 -21.95 18.76
N PRO A 20 19.31 -22.01 18.75
CA PRO A 20 18.61 -23.28 18.60
C PRO A 20 19.00 -23.99 17.29
N TRP A 21 19.24 -25.30 17.35
CA TRP A 21 19.60 -26.09 16.16
C TRP A 21 18.55 -25.98 15.05
N VAL A 22 17.27 -25.92 15.44
CA VAL A 22 16.14 -25.74 14.52
C VAL A 22 16.27 -24.44 13.73
N ASP A 23 16.75 -23.36 14.36
CA ASP A 23 16.92 -22.07 13.68
C ASP A 23 18.07 -22.13 12.66
N ALA A 24 19.12 -22.91 12.93
CA ALA A 24 20.20 -23.14 11.96
C ALA A 24 19.70 -23.90 10.71
N VAL A 25 18.88 -24.94 10.92
CA VAL A 25 18.26 -25.70 9.81
C VAL A 25 17.32 -24.80 9.01
N CYS A 26 16.48 -24.01 9.69
CA CYS A 26 15.59 -23.05 9.05
C CYS A 26 16.38 -22.00 8.25
N ARG A 27 17.47 -21.48 8.80
CA ARG A 27 18.36 -20.54 8.12
C ARG A 27 18.88 -21.12 6.81
N SER A 28 19.42 -22.34 6.83
CA SER A 28 19.93 -22.98 5.62
C SER A 28 18.83 -23.18 4.56
N ALA A 29 17.61 -23.52 4.97
CA ALA A 29 16.48 -23.64 4.04
C ALA A 29 16.07 -22.29 3.43
N VAL A 30 16.05 -21.21 4.21
CA VAL A 30 15.78 -19.85 3.72
C VAL A 30 16.87 -19.42 2.73
N LEU A 31 18.14 -19.56 3.10
CA LEU A 31 19.26 -19.16 2.25
C LEU A 31 19.30 -19.93 0.92
N LYS A 32 19.02 -21.23 0.95
CA LYS A 32 18.93 -22.06 -0.26
C LYS A 32 17.80 -21.60 -1.21
N ARG A 33 16.70 -21.07 -0.68
CA ARG A 33 15.63 -20.49 -1.52
C ARG A 33 16.05 -19.15 -2.12
N LEU A 34 16.74 -18.33 -1.34
CA LEU A 34 17.19 -17.01 -1.77
C LEU A 34 18.44 -17.03 -2.67
N SER A 35 19.16 -18.16 -2.75
CA SER A 35 20.40 -18.25 -3.54
C SER A 35 20.18 -18.10 -5.04
N GLY A 36 18.96 -18.30 -5.53
CA GLY A 36 18.64 -18.14 -6.95
C GLY A 36 18.35 -16.70 -7.38
N MET A 37 18.22 -15.75 -6.44
CA MET A 37 17.82 -14.36 -6.74
C MET A 37 18.82 -13.67 -7.65
N LYS A 38 18.32 -12.89 -8.60
CA LYS A 38 19.14 -12.05 -9.47
C LYS A 38 19.72 -10.87 -8.70
N GLY A 39 19.00 -10.35 -7.71
CA GLY A 39 19.53 -9.31 -6.82
C GLY A 39 20.33 -9.89 -5.66
N SER A 40 21.18 -9.06 -5.04
CA SER A 40 22.01 -9.48 -3.91
C SER A 40 21.99 -8.51 -2.73
N PHE A 41 22.13 -9.04 -1.52
CA PHE A 41 22.31 -8.26 -0.30
C PHE A 41 23.17 -9.00 0.72
N ARG A 42 23.76 -8.23 1.65
CA ARG A 42 24.54 -8.74 2.76
C ARG A 42 23.63 -9.12 3.91
N LEU A 43 23.66 -10.39 4.34
CA LEU A 43 22.98 -10.87 5.53
C LEU A 43 23.98 -10.94 6.69
N VAL A 44 23.65 -10.31 7.82
CA VAL A 44 24.41 -10.41 9.06
C VAL A 44 23.53 -11.02 10.13
N ASP A 45 23.93 -12.18 10.65
CA ASP A 45 23.17 -12.92 11.66
C ASP A 45 24.11 -13.56 12.69
N ALA A 46 23.57 -14.38 13.60
CA ALA A 46 24.35 -15.03 14.67
C ALA A 46 25.38 -16.06 14.17
N TRP A 47 25.31 -16.48 12.91
CA TRP A 47 26.27 -17.36 12.23
C TRP A 47 27.28 -16.59 11.37
N GLY A 48 27.26 -15.26 11.41
CA GLY A 48 28.21 -14.40 10.73
C GLY A 48 27.61 -13.68 9.53
N GLU A 49 28.48 -13.30 8.61
CA GLU A 49 28.11 -12.57 7.40
C GLU A 49 27.95 -13.55 6.22
N THR A 50 26.91 -13.37 5.42
CA THR A 50 26.65 -14.18 4.22
C THR A 50 26.12 -13.29 3.10
N MET A 51 26.68 -13.42 1.90
CA MET A 51 26.11 -12.79 0.71
C MET A 51 24.95 -13.64 0.20
N VAL A 52 23.79 -13.02 -0.02
CA VAL A 52 22.58 -13.68 -0.53
C VAL A 52 22.34 -13.24 -1.97
N GLY A 53 21.99 -14.18 -2.86
CA GLY A 53 21.68 -13.94 -4.29
C GLY A 53 22.90 -13.98 -5.22
N CYS A 54 22.66 -13.79 -6.53
CA CYS A 54 23.69 -13.79 -7.56
C CYS A 54 24.35 -12.41 -7.70
N HIS A 55 25.67 -12.36 -7.58
CA HIS A 55 26.45 -11.13 -7.70
C HIS A 55 26.87 -10.88 -9.15
N ALA A 56 26.16 -10.01 -9.87
CA ALA A 56 26.64 -9.46 -11.13
C ALA A 56 27.36 -8.13 -10.86
N ASN A 57 28.67 -8.21 -10.57
CA ASN A 57 29.63 -7.09 -10.56
C ASN A 57 29.15 -5.76 -9.93
N GLY A 58 28.95 -5.73 -8.60
CA GLY A 58 28.76 -4.46 -7.89
C GLY A 58 28.48 -4.65 -6.41
N ASP A 59 29.23 -3.94 -5.55
CA ASP A 59 29.15 -3.99 -4.09
C ASP A 59 27.71 -4.05 -3.58
N ALA A 60 27.39 -5.04 -2.75
CA ALA A 60 26.09 -5.10 -2.10
C ALA A 60 25.96 -3.93 -1.11
N VAL A 61 25.29 -2.85 -1.52
CA VAL A 61 25.05 -1.63 -0.73
C VAL A 61 24.00 -1.85 0.38
N LEU A 62 23.33 -3.01 0.39
CA LEU A 62 22.22 -3.31 1.28
C LEU A 62 22.60 -4.35 2.33
N THR A 63 22.37 -4.03 3.61
CA THR A 63 22.57 -4.96 4.73
C THR A 63 21.23 -5.31 5.37
N VAL A 64 20.95 -6.60 5.49
CA VAL A 64 19.87 -7.18 6.29
C VAL A 64 20.48 -7.77 7.53
N GLN A 65 20.05 -7.32 8.70
CA GLN A 65 20.57 -7.79 9.97
C GLN A 65 19.51 -8.57 10.74
N ILE A 66 19.80 -9.84 11.05
CA ILE A 66 18.92 -10.69 11.86
C ILE A 66 19.38 -10.60 13.32
N ILE A 67 18.54 -10.01 14.17
CA ILE A 67 18.79 -9.81 15.59
C ILE A 67 18.38 -11.06 16.38
N LYS A 68 17.24 -11.69 16.02
CA LYS A 68 16.75 -12.93 16.65
C LYS A 68 16.62 -14.04 15.62
N SER A 69 17.30 -15.16 15.85
CA SER A 69 17.32 -16.32 14.95
C SER A 69 15.94 -16.97 14.72
N ARG A 70 14.97 -16.74 15.61
CA ARG A 70 13.57 -17.17 15.41
C ARG A 70 12.93 -16.60 14.14
N PHE A 71 13.48 -15.51 13.58
CA PHE A 71 13.14 -14.96 12.26
C PHE A 71 13.04 -16.06 11.18
N TYR A 72 14.03 -16.96 11.09
CA TYR A 72 14.04 -17.97 10.02
C TYR A 72 12.88 -18.96 10.14
N ARG A 73 12.47 -19.33 11.35
CA ARG A 73 11.26 -20.13 11.58
C ARG A 73 10.01 -19.36 11.14
N GLN A 74 9.91 -18.09 11.51
CA GLN A 74 8.75 -17.27 11.15
C GLN A 74 8.60 -17.12 9.64
N VAL A 75 9.70 -16.88 8.92
CA VAL A 75 9.70 -16.79 7.45
C VAL A 75 9.29 -18.11 6.81
N LEU A 76 9.76 -19.26 7.30
CA LEU A 76 9.37 -20.56 6.73
C LEU A 76 7.92 -20.96 7.03
N LEU A 77 7.38 -20.57 8.20
CA LEU A 77 6.04 -20.96 8.64
C LEU A 77 4.95 -20.00 8.14
N GLN A 78 5.25 -18.70 8.05
CA GLN A 78 4.28 -17.63 7.77
C GLN A 78 4.64 -16.81 6.52
N GLY A 79 5.68 -17.20 5.77
CA GLY A 79 6.09 -16.51 4.55
C GLY A 79 6.42 -15.04 4.77
N ALA A 80 5.96 -14.18 3.85
CA ALA A 80 6.16 -12.73 3.90
C ALA A 80 5.55 -12.08 5.15
N LEU A 81 4.43 -12.59 5.67
CA LEU A 81 3.82 -12.08 6.91
C LEU A 81 4.71 -12.34 8.13
N GLY A 82 5.39 -13.49 8.17
CA GLY A 82 6.37 -13.78 9.21
C GLY A 82 7.55 -12.81 9.16
N ALA A 83 8.03 -12.47 7.96
CA ALA A 83 9.07 -11.46 7.79
C ALA A 83 8.59 -10.07 8.26
N ALA A 84 7.39 -9.64 7.87
CA ALA A 84 6.85 -8.34 8.27
C ALA A 84 6.62 -8.22 9.78
N ARG A 85 5.99 -9.23 10.40
CA ARG A 85 5.74 -9.23 11.86
C ARG A 85 7.04 -9.20 12.66
N SER A 86 8.02 -10.03 12.28
CA SER A 86 9.32 -10.05 12.95
C SER A 86 10.09 -8.73 12.77
N TRP A 87 9.88 -7.99 11.67
CA TRP A 87 10.42 -6.64 11.51
C TRP A 87 9.77 -5.66 12.51
N MET A 88 8.44 -5.68 12.61
CA MET A 88 7.68 -4.86 13.58
C MET A 88 8.08 -5.18 15.03
N GLU A 89 8.41 -6.43 15.34
CA GLU A 89 8.91 -6.88 16.64
C GLU A 89 10.41 -6.59 16.88
N GLY A 90 11.09 -5.94 15.93
CA GLY A 90 12.52 -5.60 16.03
C GLY A 90 13.45 -6.81 16.03
N GLU A 91 13.04 -7.91 15.40
CA GLU A 91 13.85 -9.14 15.29
C GLU A 91 14.84 -9.13 14.14
N TRP A 92 14.62 -8.25 13.17
CA TRP A 92 15.55 -7.98 12.09
C TRP A 92 15.38 -6.55 11.60
N THR A 93 16.42 -6.03 10.96
CA THR A 93 16.46 -4.68 10.40
C THR A 93 17.11 -4.70 9.02
N CYS A 94 16.93 -3.61 8.27
CA CYS A 94 17.54 -3.44 6.97
C CYS A 94 18.02 -2.00 6.81
N SER A 95 19.14 -1.79 6.11
CA SER A 95 19.67 -0.46 5.85
C SER A 95 18.81 0.38 4.90
N ASP A 96 18.03 -0.27 4.01
CA ASP A 96 17.13 0.39 3.07
C ASP A 96 16.00 -0.59 2.66
N LEU A 97 14.87 -0.52 3.37
CA LEU A 97 13.76 -1.46 3.18
C LEU A 97 13.16 -1.34 1.76
N THR A 98 13.17 -0.13 1.18
CA THR A 98 12.68 0.11 -0.18
C THR A 98 13.52 -0.63 -1.21
N LYS A 99 14.85 -0.51 -1.14
CA LYS A 99 15.75 -1.27 -2.03
C LYS A 99 15.64 -2.78 -1.83
N LEU A 100 15.41 -3.24 -0.59
CA LEU A 100 15.17 -4.65 -0.32
C LEU A 100 13.94 -5.15 -1.08
N PHE A 101 12.82 -4.43 -1.02
CA PHE A 101 11.62 -4.77 -1.78
C PHE A 101 11.86 -4.69 -3.29
N GLN A 102 12.60 -3.70 -3.79
CA GLN A 102 12.95 -3.63 -5.21
C GLN A 102 13.77 -4.83 -5.70
N ILE A 103 14.66 -5.38 -4.87
CA ILE A 103 15.38 -6.63 -5.16
C ILE A 103 14.38 -7.78 -5.28
N PHE A 104 13.51 -7.93 -4.29
CA PHE A 104 12.51 -8.99 -4.25
C PHE A 104 11.51 -8.93 -5.43
N LEU A 105 11.07 -7.74 -5.82
CA LEU A 105 10.13 -7.54 -6.92
C LEU A 105 10.73 -7.91 -8.30
N LYS A 106 12.05 -7.78 -8.48
CA LYS A 106 12.73 -8.22 -9.73
C LYS A 106 12.71 -9.75 -9.90
N ASP A 107 12.48 -10.48 -8.81
CA ASP A 107 12.51 -11.94 -8.72
C ASP A 107 11.18 -12.51 -8.19
N ILE A 108 10.05 -11.84 -8.44
CA ILE A 108 8.74 -12.15 -7.84
C ILE A 108 8.31 -13.63 -8.02
N GLN A 109 8.67 -14.27 -9.13
CA GLN A 109 8.39 -15.69 -9.41
C GLN A 109 9.08 -16.66 -8.44
N MET A 110 10.17 -16.24 -7.77
CA MET A 110 10.87 -17.03 -6.76
C MET A 110 10.24 -16.88 -5.38
N ILE A 111 9.61 -15.74 -5.13
CA ILE A 111 8.89 -15.44 -3.90
C ILE A 111 7.58 -16.22 -3.83
N ASP A 112 6.93 -16.47 -4.96
CA ASP A 112 5.79 -17.41 -5.02
C ASP A 112 6.17 -18.83 -4.54
N GLY A 113 7.46 -19.18 -4.61
CA GLY A 113 8.03 -20.40 -4.03
C GLY A 113 8.10 -20.42 -2.50
N LEU A 114 8.11 -19.26 -1.82
CA LEU A 114 8.02 -19.15 -0.36
C LEU A 114 6.63 -19.55 0.17
N ASP A 115 5.58 -19.43 -0.64
CA ASP A 115 4.20 -19.76 -0.28
C ASP A 115 3.79 -21.22 -0.56
N SER A 116 4.73 -22.06 -1.01
CA SER A 116 4.39 -23.30 -1.72
C SER A 116 4.13 -24.57 -0.87
N GLY A 117 4.21 -24.53 0.46
CA GLY A 117 4.00 -25.74 1.28
C GLY A 117 3.09 -25.55 2.49
N VAL A 118 3.58 -24.83 3.50
CA VAL A 118 2.86 -24.60 4.77
C VAL A 118 1.88 -23.42 4.65
N SER A 119 2.25 -22.40 3.87
CA SER A 119 1.37 -21.28 3.50
C SER A 119 0.14 -21.73 2.72
N ARG A 120 0.13 -22.83 1.95
CA ARG A 120 -1.11 -23.27 1.26
C ARG A 120 -2.16 -23.79 2.23
N LEU A 121 -1.76 -24.49 3.28
CA LEU A 121 -2.67 -24.98 4.32
C LEU A 121 -3.14 -23.82 5.22
N ALA A 122 -2.23 -22.91 5.58
CA ALA A 122 -2.57 -21.68 6.28
C ALA A 122 -3.42 -20.73 5.42
N ALA A 123 -3.18 -20.63 4.12
CA ALA A 123 -3.96 -19.86 3.15
C ALA A 123 -5.29 -20.53 2.82
N PHE A 124 -5.40 -21.87 2.92
CA PHE A 124 -6.67 -22.59 2.84
C PHE A 124 -7.54 -22.31 4.06
N LEU A 125 -6.97 -22.33 5.26
CA LEU A 125 -7.65 -21.93 6.50
C LEU A 125 -7.94 -20.42 6.52
N ALA A 126 -7.04 -19.58 5.99
CA ALA A 126 -7.27 -18.15 5.84
C ALA A 126 -8.31 -17.86 4.74
N ARG A 127 -8.40 -18.65 3.67
CA ARG A 127 -9.45 -18.56 2.64
C ARG A 127 -10.84 -18.74 3.24
N GLN A 128 -11.00 -19.64 4.20
CA GLN A 128 -12.25 -19.79 4.97
C GLN A 128 -12.56 -18.54 5.81
N SER A 129 -11.52 -17.85 6.34
CA SER A 129 -11.67 -16.56 7.04
C SER A 129 -11.83 -15.35 6.09
N HIS A 130 -11.43 -15.47 4.82
CA HIS A 130 -11.56 -14.43 3.80
C HIS A 130 -12.98 -14.34 3.23
N VAL A 131 -13.77 -15.42 3.28
CA VAL A 131 -15.22 -15.36 2.97
C VAL A 131 -15.94 -14.43 3.96
N ALA A 132 -15.50 -14.39 5.22
CA ALA A 132 -15.99 -13.43 6.22
C ALA A 132 -15.45 -12.00 6.05
N ARG A 133 -14.47 -11.79 5.15
CA ARG A 133 -13.92 -10.49 4.73
C ARG A 133 -14.26 -10.14 3.28
N ALA A 134 -15.21 -10.85 2.67
CA ALA A 134 -15.68 -10.52 1.33
C ALA A 134 -16.22 -9.07 1.32
N ASN A 135 -16.08 -8.38 0.18
CA ASN A 135 -16.60 -7.02 -0.09
C ASN A 135 -18.15 -6.96 -0.17
N THR A 136 -18.79 -7.69 0.73
CA THR A 136 -20.18 -7.50 1.11
C THR A 136 -20.36 -6.06 1.59
N ARG A 137 -21.55 -5.49 1.35
CA ARG A 137 -21.89 -4.12 1.78
C ARG A 137 -21.51 -3.82 3.23
N ILE A 138 -21.80 -4.76 4.13
CA ILE A 138 -21.50 -4.66 5.56
C ILE A 138 -19.99 -4.80 5.82
N GLY A 139 -19.29 -5.71 5.13
CA GLY A 139 -17.86 -5.92 5.25
C GLY A 139 -17.02 -4.73 4.76
N SER A 140 -17.39 -4.12 3.63
CA SER A 140 -16.71 -2.93 3.09
C SER A 140 -16.80 -1.75 4.06
N ARG A 141 -17.99 -1.47 4.61
CA ARG A 141 -18.17 -0.40 5.62
C ARG A 141 -17.35 -0.66 6.88
N ARG A 142 -17.30 -1.91 7.36
CA ARG A 142 -16.54 -2.30 8.57
C ARG A 142 -15.02 -2.26 8.35
N ASN A 143 -14.53 -2.70 7.20
CA ASN A 143 -13.10 -2.67 6.87
C ASN A 143 -12.58 -1.24 6.72
N ILE A 144 -13.39 -0.34 6.13
CA ILE A 144 -13.03 1.08 5.96
C ILE A 144 -13.03 1.80 7.30
N HIS A 145 -14.03 1.57 8.15
CA HIS A 145 -14.03 2.14 9.51
C HIS A 145 -12.76 1.76 10.28
N ALA A 146 -12.31 0.50 10.20
CA ALA A 146 -11.10 0.05 10.89
C ALA A 146 -9.78 0.62 10.31
N HIS A 147 -9.75 1.02 9.02
CA HIS A 147 -8.55 1.52 8.34
C HIS A 147 -8.45 3.07 8.31
N TYR A 148 -9.55 3.81 8.48
CA TYR A 148 -9.55 5.28 8.54
C TYR A 148 -9.77 5.86 9.95
N ASP A 149 -9.95 5.02 10.98
CA ASP A 149 -9.94 5.41 12.41
C ASP A 149 -8.60 6.03 12.88
N LEU A 150 -7.54 5.97 12.07
CA LEU A 150 -6.30 6.73 12.32
C LEU A 150 -6.53 8.26 12.21
N GLY A 151 -7.64 8.69 11.60
CA GLY A 151 -8.12 10.08 11.57
C GLY A 151 -7.45 10.97 10.52
N ASN A 152 -8.14 12.03 10.13
CA ASN A 152 -7.67 12.99 9.12
C ASN A 152 -6.34 13.67 9.50
N GLU A 153 -6.11 13.88 10.80
CA GLU A 153 -4.88 14.48 11.32
C GLU A 153 -3.65 13.60 11.05
N PHE A 154 -3.78 12.28 11.14
CA PHE A 154 -2.68 11.36 10.87
C PHE A 154 -2.26 11.41 9.39
N PHE A 155 -3.23 11.39 8.48
CA PHE A 155 -2.96 11.47 7.04
C PHE A 155 -2.36 12.82 6.65
N ALA A 156 -2.80 13.92 7.28
CA ALA A 156 -2.26 15.26 7.03
C ALA A 156 -0.77 15.40 7.42
N LEU A 157 -0.19 14.48 8.21
CA LEU A 157 1.24 14.50 8.54
C LEU A 157 2.16 14.13 7.37
N PHE A 158 1.65 13.38 6.38
CA PHE A 158 2.48 12.85 5.29
C PHE A 158 1.87 12.99 3.90
N LEU A 159 0.58 13.31 3.78
CA LEU A 159 -0.03 13.71 2.51
C LEU A 159 0.25 15.18 2.20
N ASP A 160 0.15 15.54 0.93
CA ASP A 160 0.17 16.94 0.51
C ASP A 160 -1.16 17.66 0.84
N GLN A 161 -1.20 18.97 0.64
CA GLN A 161 -2.36 19.82 0.98
C GLN A 161 -3.65 19.45 0.25
N THR A 162 -3.56 18.77 -0.91
CA THR A 162 -4.72 18.25 -1.61
C THR A 162 -5.40 17.10 -0.85
N MET A 163 -4.71 16.46 0.11
CA MET A 163 -5.14 15.23 0.79
C MET A 163 -5.45 14.11 -0.21
N THR A 164 -4.64 14.00 -1.27
CA THR A 164 -4.77 12.95 -2.28
C THR A 164 -3.99 11.72 -1.83
N TYR A 165 -4.70 10.67 -1.42
CA TYR A 165 -4.08 9.38 -1.10
C TYR A 165 -4.21 8.42 -2.28
N SER A 166 -3.52 8.76 -3.37
CA SER A 166 -3.38 7.95 -4.58
C SER A 166 -2.01 8.22 -5.19
N SER A 167 -1.66 7.54 -6.27
CA SER A 167 -0.51 7.92 -7.09
C SER A 167 -0.57 9.38 -7.55
N ALA A 168 0.60 9.99 -7.68
CA ALA A 168 0.83 11.34 -8.20
C ALA A 168 1.64 11.26 -9.51
N ILE A 169 1.59 12.31 -10.33
CA ILE A 169 2.31 12.37 -11.61
C ILE A 169 3.34 13.50 -11.55
N PHE A 170 4.61 13.13 -11.49
CA PHE A 170 5.74 14.06 -11.53
C PHE A 170 6.16 14.30 -12.98
N GLU A 171 6.16 15.55 -13.44
CA GLU A 171 6.66 15.94 -14.76
C GLU A 171 8.17 16.24 -14.71
N SER A 172 8.64 16.70 -13.56
CA SER A 172 10.05 16.95 -13.23
C SER A 172 10.43 16.34 -11.88
N LYS A 173 11.73 16.07 -11.70
CA LYS A 173 12.29 15.64 -10.41
C LYS A 173 12.24 16.73 -9.34
N SER A 174 12.01 17.97 -9.72
CA SER A 174 11.91 19.13 -8.83
C SER A 174 10.50 19.38 -8.32
N ASP A 175 9.49 18.69 -8.84
CA ASP A 175 8.09 18.95 -8.49
C ASP A 175 7.82 18.59 -7.04
N SER A 176 7.03 19.41 -6.37
CA SER A 176 6.51 19.05 -5.06
C SER A 176 5.47 17.93 -5.19
N LEU A 177 5.19 17.22 -4.08
CA LEU A 177 4.11 16.23 -4.08
C LEU A 177 2.75 16.88 -4.38
N GLU A 178 2.54 18.12 -3.94
CA GLU A 178 1.33 18.89 -4.22
C GLU A 178 1.19 19.17 -5.73
N ASP A 179 2.26 19.63 -6.39
CA ASP A 179 2.27 19.87 -7.84
C ASP A 179 2.01 18.58 -8.61
N ALA A 180 2.60 17.47 -8.16
CA ALA A 180 2.41 16.16 -8.78
C ALA A 180 0.98 15.61 -8.60
N SER A 181 0.37 15.84 -7.43
CA SER A 181 -1.03 15.53 -7.15
C SER A 181 -1.95 16.37 -8.04
N LEU A 182 -1.73 17.69 -8.14
CA LEU A 182 -2.52 18.58 -9.00
C LEU A 182 -2.37 18.24 -10.48
N THR A 183 -1.16 17.93 -10.94
CA THR A 183 -0.89 17.46 -12.31
C THR A 183 -1.71 16.22 -12.64
N LYS A 184 -1.76 15.26 -11.71
CA LYS A 184 -2.56 14.04 -11.88
C LYS A 184 -4.05 14.34 -11.97
N LEU A 185 -4.58 15.20 -11.08
CA LEU A 185 -5.99 15.61 -11.09
C LEU A 185 -6.37 16.35 -12.38
N ASP A 186 -5.53 17.28 -12.84
CA ASP A 186 -5.75 18.00 -14.09
C ASP A 186 -5.71 17.07 -15.31
N ARG A 187 -4.75 16.13 -15.34
CA ARG A 187 -4.64 15.13 -16.41
C ARG A 187 -5.88 14.24 -16.49
N LEU A 188 -6.48 13.87 -15.36
CA LEU A 188 -7.77 13.16 -15.33
C LEU A 188 -8.88 14.00 -15.96
N CYS A 189 -8.99 15.27 -15.57
CA CYS A 189 -9.98 16.19 -16.12
C CYS A 189 -9.83 16.37 -17.65
N ARG A 190 -8.60 16.53 -18.14
CA ARG A 190 -8.31 16.60 -19.58
C ARG A 190 -8.65 15.31 -20.32
N LYS A 191 -8.31 14.15 -19.75
CA LYS A 191 -8.64 12.83 -20.34
C LYS A 191 -10.15 12.62 -20.44
N LEU A 192 -10.90 13.08 -19.46
CA LEU A 192 -12.35 13.06 -19.48
C LEU A 192 -12.94 14.12 -20.42
N ASN A 193 -12.14 15.06 -20.92
CA ASN A 193 -12.59 16.21 -21.71
C ASN A 193 -13.69 16.99 -20.98
N LEU A 194 -13.40 17.37 -19.73
CA LEU A 194 -14.35 18.09 -18.88
C LEU A 194 -14.62 19.51 -19.39
N ASN A 195 -15.86 19.93 -19.26
CA ASN A 195 -16.29 21.31 -19.41
C ASN A 195 -17.41 21.63 -18.43
N LYS A 196 -17.77 22.91 -18.35
CA LYS A 196 -18.79 23.45 -17.42
C LYS A 196 -20.18 22.82 -17.55
N ASP A 197 -20.51 22.25 -18.70
CA ASP A 197 -21.83 21.68 -18.97
C ASP A 197 -21.90 20.21 -18.52
N ASN A 198 -20.79 19.63 -18.05
CA ASN A 198 -20.77 18.26 -17.59
C ASN A 198 -21.18 18.11 -16.12
N HIS A 199 -21.89 17.03 -15.83
CA HIS A 199 -22.15 16.47 -14.52
C HIS A 199 -21.41 15.14 -14.34
N ILE A 200 -20.53 15.09 -13.35
CA ILE A 200 -19.58 14.01 -13.12
C ILE A 200 -19.97 13.22 -11.88
N LEU A 201 -19.91 11.89 -11.96
CA LEU A 201 -19.91 11.02 -10.80
C LEU A 201 -18.47 10.62 -10.42
N GLU A 202 -18.04 10.93 -9.21
CA GLU A 202 -16.80 10.42 -8.62
C GLU A 202 -17.11 9.30 -7.61
N ILE A 203 -16.65 8.08 -7.90
CA ILE A 203 -16.78 6.92 -7.04
C ILE A 203 -15.54 6.79 -6.16
N GLY A 204 -15.71 6.90 -4.83
CA GLY A 204 -14.62 6.82 -3.87
C GLY A 204 -13.83 8.12 -3.76
N CYS A 205 -14.52 9.21 -3.39
CA CYS A 205 -13.97 10.56 -3.48
C CYS A 205 -12.87 10.93 -2.47
N GLY A 206 -12.57 10.03 -1.53
CA GLY A 206 -11.63 10.30 -0.44
C GLY A 206 -11.94 11.62 0.26
N TRP A 207 -10.94 12.51 0.35
CA TRP A 207 -11.07 13.85 0.94
C TRP A 207 -11.50 14.95 -0.06
N GLY A 208 -12.03 14.57 -1.22
CA GLY A 208 -12.65 15.46 -2.21
C GLY A 208 -11.67 16.19 -3.14
N SER A 209 -10.43 15.71 -3.28
CA SER A 209 -9.40 16.43 -4.04
C SER A 209 -9.76 16.57 -5.52
N PHE A 210 -10.23 15.50 -6.17
CA PHE A 210 -10.70 15.55 -7.56
C PHE A 210 -11.95 16.41 -7.70
N ALA A 211 -13.01 16.17 -6.92
CA ALA A 211 -14.25 16.95 -7.00
C ALA A 211 -13.99 18.47 -6.90
N ILE A 212 -13.17 18.90 -5.93
CA ILE A 212 -12.81 20.31 -5.75
C ILE A 212 -12.02 20.82 -6.95
N HIS A 213 -11.02 20.06 -7.43
CA HIS A 213 -10.20 20.48 -8.58
C HIS A 213 -11.04 20.59 -9.87
N ALA A 214 -11.86 19.58 -10.17
CA ALA A 214 -12.70 19.55 -11.37
C ALA A 214 -13.73 20.68 -11.39
N ALA A 215 -14.43 20.92 -10.28
CA ALA A 215 -15.40 22.00 -10.19
C ALA A 215 -14.71 23.38 -10.24
N ARG A 216 -13.60 23.57 -9.53
CA ARG A 216 -12.89 24.87 -9.51
C ARG A 216 -12.28 25.24 -10.85
N THR A 217 -11.63 24.28 -11.52
CA THR A 217 -10.84 24.55 -12.72
C THR A 217 -11.67 24.47 -14.00
N TYR A 218 -12.63 23.54 -14.07
CA TYR A 218 -13.42 23.28 -15.28
C TYR A 218 -14.88 23.74 -15.18
N GLY A 219 -15.33 24.17 -13.99
CA GLY A 219 -16.69 24.67 -13.76
C GLY A 219 -17.79 23.61 -13.87
N CYS A 220 -17.41 22.33 -13.88
CA CYS A 220 -18.34 21.21 -13.99
C CYS A 220 -19.06 20.94 -12.66
N ARG A 221 -20.19 20.24 -12.73
CA ARG A 221 -20.86 19.73 -11.53
C ARG A 221 -20.29 18.37 -11.15
N VAL A 222 -20.10 18.10 -9.87
CA VAL A 222 -19.59 16.82 -9.38
C VAL A 222 -20.49 16.28 -8.28
N THR A 223 -21.00 15.07 -8.45
CA THR A 223 -21.52 14.25 -7.37
C THR A 223 -20.43 13.27 -6.98
N ALA A 224 -19.94 13.32 -5.75
CA ALA A 224 -18.84 12.51 -5.26
C ALA A 224 -19.32 11.62 -4.12
N VAL A 225 -18.91 10.35 -4.09
CA VAL A 225 -19.40 9.41 -3.07
C VAL A 225 -18.29 8.76 -2.27
N THR A 226 -18.54 8.57 -0.98
CA THR A 226 -17.70 7.79 -0.07
C THR A 226 -18.56 7.00 0.91
N ILE A 227 -17.98 5.95 1.51
CA ILE A 227 -18.58 5.15 2.59
C ILE A 227 -17.93 5.39 3.95
N SER A 228 -16.91 6.26 4.04
CA SER A 228 -16.34 6.75 5.31
C SER A 228 -17.02 8.04 5.74
N GLU A 229 -17.50 8.06 6.99
CA GLU A 229 -18.09 9.25 7.61
C GLU A 229 -17.03 10.35 7.78
N GLU A 230 -15.81 9.99 8.17
CA GLU A 230 -14.70 10.92 8.41
C GLU A 230 -14.29 11.64 7.12
N GLN A 231 -14.21 10.90 6.01
CA GLN A 231 -13.95 11.44 4.68
C GLN A 231 -15.11 12.31 4.21
N TYR A 232 -16.36 11.87 4.40
CA TYR A 232 -17.54 12.63 4.05
C TYR A 232 -17.57 14.00 4.74
N GLN A 233 -17.41 14.05 6.06
CA GLN A 233 -17.42 15.30 6.82
C GLN A 233 -16.27 16.23 6.39
N PHE A 234 -15.07 15.67 6.18
CA PHE A 234 -13.90 16.45 5.78
C PHE A 234 -14.02 17.00 4.36
N ALA A 235 -14.45 16.18 3.41
CA ALA A 235 -14.66 16.59 2.02
C ALA A 235 -15.73 17.68 1.93
N ARG A 236 -16.87 17.53 2.64
CA ARG A 236 -17.91 18.56 2.71
C ARG A 236 -17.38 19.88 3.27
N LYS A 237 -16.61 19.83 4.36
CA LYS A 237 -15.99 21.03 4.94
C LYS A 237 -15.10 21.74 3.91
N ARG A 238 -14.25 21.00 3.19
CA ARG A 238 -13.36 21.57 2.16
C ARG A 238 -14.10 22.15 0.97
N VAL A 239 -15.17 21.51 0.53
CA VAL A 239 -16.05 22.03 -0.53
C VAL A 239 -16.66 23.36 -0.11
N ASN A 240 -17.12 23.46 1.15
CA ASN A 240 -17.69 24.68 1.70
C ASN A 240 -16.65 25.81 1.82
N GLU A 241 -15.47 25.51 2.38
CA GLU A 241 -14.35 26.45 2.47
C GLU A 241 -13.90 26.95 1.08
N ALA A 242 -13.97 26.07 0.07
CA ALA A 242 -13.72 26.39 -1.33
C ALA A 242 -14.86 27.17 -2.02
N LYS A 243 -16.02 27.35 -1.35
CA LYS A 243 -17.25 27.97 -1.89
C LYS A 243 -17.78 27.26 -3.14
N LEU A 244 -17.71 25.94 -3.15
CA LEU A 244 -18.12 25.08 -4.27
C LEU A 244 -19.41 24.31 -4.00
N ASP A 245 -20.16 24.61 -2.93
CA ASP A 245 -21.35 23.86 -2.51
C ASP A 245 -22.47 23.80 -3.57
N GLN A 246 -22.48 24.73 -4.53
CA GLN A 246 -23.45 24.76 -5.64
C GLN A 246 -23.05 23.84 -6.81
N GLN A 247 -21.78 23.45 -6.88
CA GLN A 247 -21.21 22.65 -7.96
C GLN A 247 -20.84 21.24 -7.51
N VAL A 248 -20.47 21.07 -6.23
CA VAL A 248 -20.01 19.80 -5.68
C VAL A 248 -20.95 19.31 -4.58
N GLU A 249 -21.49 18.13 -4.79
CA GLU A 249 -22.28 17.38 -3.80
C GLU A 249 -21.48 16.16 -3.34
N ILE A 250 -21.30 16.01 -2.03
CA ILE A 250 -20.68 14.82 -1.44
C ILE A 250 -21.77 13.97 -0.80
N LEU A 251 -21.84 12.69 -1.14
CA LEU A 251 -22.81 11.73 -0.59
C LEU A 251 -22.10 10.65 0.24
N LEU A 252 -22.63 10.40 1.43
CA LEU A 252 -22.24 9.23 2.24
C LEU A 252 -23.11 8.04 1.84
N CYS A 253 -22.70 7.31 0.82
CA CYS A 253 -23.44 6.16 0.33
C CYS A 253 -22.52 5.15 -0.38
N ASP A 254 -22.99 3.92 -0.46
CA ASP A 254 -22.36 2.91 -1.30
C ASP A 254 -22.70 3.19 -2.76
N TYR A 255 -21.70 3.23 -3.63
CA TYR A 255 -21.90 3.53 -5.06
C TYR A 255 -22.86 2.54 -5.73
N ARG A 256 -23.01 1.33 -5.19
CA ARG A 256 -23.92 0.29 -5.69
C ARG A 256 -25.40 0.63 -5.51
N ASP A 257 -25.69 1.61 -4.65
CA ASP A 257 -27.05 2.06 -4.35
C ASP A 257 -27.35 3.42 -5.03
N LEU A 258 -26.43 3.93 -5.86
CA LEU A 258 -26.64 5.16 -6.62
C LEU A 258 -27.60 4.95 -7.79
N SER A 259 -28.42 5.97 -8.03
CA SER A 259 -29.31 6.08 -9.17
C SER A 259 -29.15 7.46 -9.81
N GLY A 260 -29.20 7.54 -11.13
CA GLY A 260 -29.13 8.80 -11.86
C GLY A 260 -28.36 8.65 -13.18
N GLU A 261 -28.33 9.73 -13.95
CA GLU A 261 -27.55 9.84 -15.17
C GLU A 261 -26.48 10.91 -14.97
N TYR A 262 -25.27 10.61 -15.43
CA TYR A 262 -24.11 11.49 -15.35
C TYR A 262 -23.44 11.48 -16.72
N ASP A 263 -22.92 12.63 -17.14
CA ASP A 263 -22.22 12.74 -18.43
C ASP A 263 -20.94 11.91 -18.44
N LYS A 264 -20.28 11.79 -17.28
CA LYS A 264 -19.02 11.05 -17.12
C LYS A 264 -18.90 10.48 -15.71
N ILE A 265 -18.10 9.41 -15.60
CA ILE A 265 -17.81 8.73 -14.34
C ILE A 265 -16.29 8.64 -14.18
N VAL A 266 -15.81 8.88 -12.97
CA VAL A 266 -14.42 8.66 -12.57
C VAL A 266 -14.36 7.80 -11.31
N SER A 267 -13.39 6.90 -11.27
CA SER A 267 -13.08 6.06 -10.13
C SER A 267 -11.56 5.95 -10.05
N ILE A 268 -10.98 6.47 -8.97
CA ILE A 268 -9.52 6.61 -8.81
C ILE A 268 -9.04 5.57 -7.80
N GLU A 269 -8.28 4.57 -8.25
CA GLU A 269 -7.64 3.54 -7.38
C GLU A 269 -8.63 2.88 -6.38
N MET A 270 -9.86 2.66 -6.84
CA MET A 270 -10.93 2.01 -6.07
C MET A 270 -11.20 0.57 -6.51
N ILE A 271 -10.70 0.15 -7.69
CA ILE A 271 -11.00 -1.18 -8.24
C ILE A 271 -10.40 -2.31 -7.38
N GLU A 272 -9.27 -2.03 -6.74
CA GLU A 272 -8.57 -2.89 -5.79
C GLU A 272 -9.44 -3.20 -4.57
N ALA A 273 -10.31 -2.25 -4.19
CA ALA A 273 -11.24 -2.37 -3.08
C ALA A 273 -12.58 -3.05 -3.45
N VAL A 274 -12.88 -3.25 -4.74
CA VAL A 274 -14.12 -3.91 -5.22
C VAL A 274 -14.02 -5.44 -5.07
N GLY A 275 -12.83 -6.01 -5.20
CA GLY A 275 -12.56 -7.44 -5.06
C GLY A 275 -12.95 -8.24 -6.31
N HIS A 276 -12.11 -9.19 -6.68
CA HIS A 276 -12.15 -9.90 -7.98
C HIS A 276 -13.52 -10.54 -8.34
N GLN A 277 -14.33 -10.89 -7.35
CA GLN A 277 -15.63 -11.55 -7.55
C GLN A 277 -16.75 -10.60 -8.02
N ILE A 278 -16.58 -9.28 -7.86
CA ILE A 278 -17.61 -8.26 -8.15
C ILE A 278 -17.30 -7.50 -9.46
N CYS A 279 -16.26 -7.88 -10.20
CA CYS A 279 -15.94 -7.32 -11.52
C CYS A 279 -16.48 -8.18 -12.69
N PRO A 280 -17.79 -8.25 -12.97
CA PRO A 280 -18.28 -8.60 -14.30
C PRO A 280 -18.68 -7.33 -15.06
N ASN A 281 -18.06 -7.10 -16.21
CA ASN A 281 -18.58 -6.27 -17.33
C ASN A 281 -19.01 -4.81 -17.04
N SER A 282 -18.35 -4.07 -16.15
CA SER A 282 -18.58 -2.62 -16.06
C SER A 282 -17.65 -1.87 -17.00
N SER A 283 -18.22 -1.17 -17.99
CA SER A 283 -17.58 -0.09 -18.75
C SER A 283 -17.34 1.15 -17.87
N LEU A 284 -16.70 0.95 -16.71
CA LEU A 284 -16.13 2.03 -15.92
C LEU A 284 -14.86 2.51 -16.65
N CYS A 285 -14.74 3.81 -16.90
CA CYS A 285 -13.43 4.41 -17.12
C CYS A 285 -12.66 4.31 -15.80
N VAL A 286 -11.93 3.21 -15.65
CA VAL A 286 -10.93 3.03 -14.60
C VAL A 286 -9.70 3.76 -15.08
N VAL A 287 -9.27 4.78 -14.33
CA VAL A 287 -7.94 5.38 -14.55
C VAL A 287 -7.06 4.95 -13.39
N ASP A 288 -6.25 3.93 -13.66
CA ASP A 288 -5.01 3.66 -12.91
C ASP A 288 -3.90 4.61 -13.40
#